data_AF-A0A1B8YEK5-F1
#
_entry.id   AF-A0A1B8YEK5-F1
#
_cell.length_a   1.000
_cell.length_b   1.000
_cell.length_c   1.000
_cell.angle_alpha   90.00
_cell.angle_beta   90.00
_cell.angle_gamma   90.00
#
_symmetry.space_group_name_H-M   'P 1'
#
loop_
_entity.id
_entity.type
_entity.pdbx_description
1 polymer ?
#
loop_
_entity_poly.entity_id
_entity_poly.type
_entity_poly.pdbx_seq_one_letter_code
_entity_poly.pdbx_strand_id
1 'polypeptide(L)'
;MSIIRHSLSVISFVALIHLSGHAYAFGLPENNIPTSHDPACWTVSNQIQFDRLMKEMESVDGDSEREKREIVRQIGKYATPKKIHIDVKVIQEKPGDKIKLDASGSTVPSGNIGYNWNNKGPDQVIIEVAPSRSGTYYQQKVQIIDKTCGIYNATMIDVHSK
;
A
#
# COMPACT_ATOMS: atom_id res chain seq x y z
N MET A 1 9.22 2.16 -41.90
CA MET A 1 8.56 0.89 -41.54
C MET A 1 8.85 0.63 -40.07
N SER A 2 7.87 0.90 -39.21
CA SER A 2 8.01 0.81 -37.75
C SER A 2 7.52 -0.56 -37.30
N ILE A 3 8.36 -1.34 -36.62
CA ILE A 3 7.98 -2.67 -36.10
C ILE A 3 7.74 -2.55 -34.60
N ILE A 4 6.52 -2.93 -34.24
CA ILE A 4 5.88 -2.90 -32.93
C ILE A 4 6.68 -3.77 -31.93
N ARG A 5 7.09 -3.20 -30.80
CA ARG A 5 7.58 -3.92 -29.61
C ARG A 5 6.49 -4.00 -28.56
N HIS A 6 5.61 -4.98 -28.66
CA HIS A 6 4.70 -5.37 -27.56
C HIS A 6 4.47 -6.88 -27.63
N SER A 7 5.08 -7.65 -26.73
CA SER A 7 4.55 -8.93 -26.19
C SER A 7 5.65 -9.80 -25.55
N LEU A 8 6.14 -9.43 -24.36
CA LEU A 8 6.84 -10.35 -23.46
C LEU A 8 6.51 -9.94 -22.01
N SER A 9 5.28 -10.15 -21.55
CA SER A 9 4.92 -9.85 -20.16
C SER A 9 3.80 -10.72 -19.57
N VAL A 10 3.43 -11.83 -20.22
CA VAL A 10 2.18 -12.55 -19.86
C VAL A 10 2.37 -14.03 -19.51
N ILE A 11 3.56 -14.62 -19.66
CA ILE A 11 3.70 -16.10 -19.58
C ILE A 11 4.04 -16.64 -18.17
N SER A 12 4.26 -15.82 -17.14
CA SER A 12 4.57 -16.31 -15.77
C SER A 12 3.56 -15.88 -14.70
N PHE A 13 2.25 -16.00 -14.96
CA PHE A 13 1.22 -15.65 -13.97
C PHE A 13 0.24 -16.80 -13.63
N VAL A 14 0.35 -17.96 -14.25
CA VAL A 14 -0.70 -19.01 -14.18
C VAL A 14 -0.45 -20.09 -13.11
N ALA A 15 0.77 -20.21 -12.56
CA ALA A 15 1.06 -21.26 -11.57
C ALA A 15 0.75 -20.87 -10.10
N LEU A 16 0.46 -19.59 -9.79
CA LEU A 16 0.42 -19.07 -8.42
C LEU A 16 -0.99 -18.89 -7.80
N ILE A 17 -2.01 -19.58 -8.32
CA ILE A 17 -3.39 -19.45 -7.82
C ILE A 17 -3.68 -20.30 -6.56
N HIS A 18 -2.82 -21.26 -6.17
CA HIS A 18 -3.14 -22.22 -5.10
C HIS A 18 -2.63 -21.88 -3.67
N LEU A 19 -1.88 -20.79 -3.46
CA LEU A 19 -1.25 -20.52 -2.15
C LEU A 19 -1.86 -19.37 -1.33
N SER A 20 -2.75 -18.55 -1.91
CA SER A 20 -3.37 -17.43 -1.18
C SER A 20 -4.31 -17.87 -0.06
N GLY A 21 -4.80 -19.11 -0.08
CA GLY A 21 -5.60 -19.69 1.00
C GLY A 21 -4.81 -20.09 2.26
N HIS A 22 -3.48 -20.18 2.19
CA HIS A 22 -2.67 -20.73 3.29
C HIS A 22 -1.80 -19.71 4.03
N ALA A 23 -1.79 -18.43 3.63
CA ALA A 23 -1.07 -17.39 4.38
C ALA A 23 -1.54 -17.27 5.86
N TYR A 24 -2.78 -17.68 6.16
CA TYR A 24 -3.33 -17.73 7.51
C TYR A 24 -2.74 -18.83 8.41
N ALA A 25 -2.04 -19.84 7.85
CA ALA A 25 -1.63 -21.03 8.61
C ALA A 25 -0.18 -20.98 9.14
N PHE A 26 0.61 -19.95 8.84
CA PHE A 26 2.08 -20.07 8.92
C PHE A 26 2.84 -19.18 9.89
N GLY A 27 2.17 -18.28 10.65
CA GLY A 27 2.79 -17.60 11.80
C GLY A 27 4.10 -16.85 11.50
N LEU A 28 4.31 -16.45 10.26
CA LEU A 28 5.41 -15.55 9.89
C LEU A 28 5.02 -14.12 10.28
N PRO A 29 5.96 -13.25 10.67
CA PRO A 29 5.64 -11.86 10.97
C PRO A 29 4.99 -11.24 9.74
N GLU A 30 3.71 -10.85 9.88
CA GLU A 30 2.78 -10.37 8.85
C GLU A 30 3.32 -9.20 8.01
N ASN A 31 4.44 -8.62 8.42
CA ASN A 31 4.97 -7.36 7.98
C ASN A 31 5.87 -7.47 6.73
N ASN A 32 6.37 -8.66 6.39
CA ASN A 32 7.45 -8.83 5.39
C ASN A 32 7.14 -9.81 4.25
N ILE A 33 5.93 -10.39 4.22
CA ILE A 33 5.53 -11.29 3.14
C ILE A 33 4.58 -10.54 2.22
N PRO A 34 4.75 -10.67 0.89
CA PRO A 34 3.78 -10.20 -0.07
C PRO A 34 2.39 -10.78 0.13
N THR A 35 1.56 -10.11 0.92
CA THR A 35 0.14 -10.42 1.08
C THR A 35 -0.65 -10.11 -0.19
N SER A 36 -0.11 -9.22 -1.04
CA SER A 36 -0.61 -8.91 -2.38
C SER A 36 0.41 -9.34 -3.45
N HIS A 37 -0.02 -10.20 -4.37
CA HIS A 37 0.80 -10.65 -5.52
C HIS A 37 0.81 -9.66 -6.68
N ASP A 38 0.24 -8.47 -6.49
CA ASP A 38 0.22 -7.44 -7.51
C ASP A 38 1.63 -6.80 -7.61
N PRO A 39 2.34 -6.88 -8.75
CA PRO A 39 3.64 -6.22 -8.93
C PRO A 39 3.57 -4.70 -8.76
N ALA A 40 2.37 -4.10 -8.80
CA ALA A 40 2.17 -2.71 -8.41
C ALA A 40 2.58 -2.45 -6.95
N CYS A 41 2.48 -3.44 -6.06
CA CYS A 41 2.66 -3.28 -4.62
C CYS A 41 4.11 -3.36 -4.11
N TRP A 42 5.05 -3.83 -4.94
CA TRP A 42 6.42 -4.16 -4.50
C TRP A 42 7.49 -3.46 -5.33
N THR A 43 8.60 -3.13 -4.67
CA THR A 43 9.86 -2.75 -5.33
C THR A 43 10.87 -3.87 -5.14
N VAL A 44 11.52 -4.29 -6.22
CA VAL A 44 12.54 -5.35 -6.22
C VAL A 44 13.93 -4.73 -6.37
N SER A 45 14.81 -4.96 -5.39
CA SER A 45 16.17 -4.40 -5.37
C SER A 45 17.18 -5.20 -6.21
N ASN A 46 16.90 -6.49 -6.46
CA ASN A 46 17.71 -7.35 -7.32
C ASN A 46 16.80 -8.32 -8.10
N GLN A 47 16.41 -7.91 -9.31
CA GLN A 47 15.45 -8.66 -10.13
C GLN A 47 15.95 -10.08 -10.47
N ILE A 48 17.24 -10.23 -10.79
CA ILE A 48 17.80 -11.53 -11.19
C ILE A 48 17.73 -12.55 -10.05
N GLN A 49 18.07 -12.13 -8.82
CA GLN A 49 17.99 -13.03 -7.65
C GLN A 49 16.54 -13.32 -7.26
N PHE A 50 15.68 -12.31 -7.35
CA PHE A 50 14.25 -12.47 -7.10
C PHE A 50 13.62 -13.50 -8.06
N ASP A 51 13.85 -13.36 -9.37
CA ASP A 51 13.32 -14.28 -10.40
C ASP A 51 13.84 -15.71 -10.20
N ARG A 52 15.12 -15.86 -9.81
CA ARG A 52 15.71 -17.16 -9.48
C ARG A 52 14.97 -17.82 -8.32
N LEU A 53 14.76 -17.10 -7.22
CA LEU A 53 14.09 -17.63 -6.03
C LEU A 53 12.61 -17.93 -6.29
N MET A 54 11.94 -17.11 -7.11
CA MET A 54 10.56 -17.39 -7.54
C MET A 54 10.47 -18.70 -8.33
N LYS A 55 11.41 -18.92 -9.27
CA LYS A 55 11.48 -20.18 -10.02
C LYS A 55 11.81 -21.38 -9.13
N GLU A 56 12.68 -21.19 -8.14
CA GLU A 56 12.99 -22.21 -7.13
C GLU A 56 11.74 -22.58 -6.33
N MET A 57 10.98 -21.58 -5.87
CA MET A 57 9.72 -21.76 -5.15
C MET A 57 8.68 -22.57 -5.95
N GLU A 58 8.54 -22.30 -7.26
CA GLU A 58 7.66 -23.04 -8.16
C GLU A 58 8.07 -24.51 -8.34
N SER A 59 9.36 -24.81 -8.14
CA SER A 59 9.90 -26.16 -8.27
C SER A 59 9.87 -26.98 -6.97
N VAL A 60 9.54 -26.36 -5.83
CA VAL A 60 9.44 -27.06 -4.55
C VAL A 60 8.18 -27.92 -4.52
N ASP A 61 8.36 -29.21 -4.23
CA ASP A 61 7.25 -30.16 -4.08
C ASP A 61 6.31 -29.76 -2.92
N GLY A 62 5.04 -30.12 -3.05
CA GLY A 62 3.94 -29.70 -2.19
C GLY A 62 4.17 -29.95 -0.70
N ASP A 63 4.96 -30.96 -0.35
CA ASP A 63 5.13 -31.43 1.04
C ASP A 63 6.32 -30.78 1.79
N SER A 64 7.20 -30.03 1.10
CA SER A 64 8.41 -29.43 1.71
C SER A 64 8.16 -28.01 2.26
N GLU A 65 7.30 -27.89 3.27
CA GLU A 65 6.93 -26.60 3.88
C GLU A 65 8.11 -25.83 4.47
N ARG A 66 9.14 -26.53 4.96
CA ARG A 66 10.34 -25.91 5.50
C ARG A 66 11.14 -25.18 4.42
N GLU A 67 11.24 -25.76 3.24
CA GLU A 67 11.98 -25.21 2.10
C GLU A 67 11.25 -24.02 1.50
N LYS A 68 9.93 -24.12 1.31
CA LYS A 68 9.09 -22.98 0.89
C LYS A 68 9.26 -21.78 1.82
N ARG A 69 9.24 -21.99 3.14
CA ARG A 69 9.44 -20.91 4.12
C ARG A 69 10.79 -20.23 3.98
N GLU A 70 11.86 -21.00 3.75
CA GLU A 70 13.20 -20.44 3.59
C GLU A 70 13.32 -19.63 2.29
N ILE A 71 12.74 -20.11 1.19
CA ILE A 71 12.71 -19.37 -0.08
C ILE A 71 11.91 -18.08 0.07
N VAL A 72 10.73 -18.12 0.69
CA VAL A 72 9.92 -16.91 0.98
C VAL A 72 10.71 -15.91 1.84
N ARG A 73 11.43 -16.39 2.86
CA ARG A 73 12.29 -15.54 3.69
C ARG A 73 13.41 -14.89 2.88
N GLN A 74 13.98 -15.59 1.90
CA GLN A 74 14.99 -15.03 1.01
C GLN A 74 14.41 -14.03 0.01
N ILE A 75 13.23 -14.30 -0.54
CA ILE A 75 12.48 -13.39 -1.41
C ILE A 75 12.23 -12.05 -0.70
N GLY A 76 11.83 -12.09 0.58
CA GLY A 76 11.60 -10.89 1.39
C GLY A 76 12.83 -10.01 1.61
N LYS A 77 14.06 -10.49 1.31
CA LYS A 77 15.27 -9.65 1.33
C LYS A 77 15.39 -8.75 0.10
N TYR A 78 14.74 -9.13 -1.00
CA TYR A 78 14.84 -8.47 -2.30
C TYR A 78 13.59 -7.69 -2.67
N ALA A 79 12.43 -8.05 -2.12
CA ALA A 79 11.18 -7.34 -2.31
C ALA A 79 10.84 -6.49 -1.08
N THR A 80 10.56 -5.21 -1.30
CA THR A 80 10.06 -4.31 -0.25
C THR A 80 8.70 -3.73 -0.66
N PRO A 81 7.74 -3.56 0.27
CA PRO A 81 6.47 -2.93 -0.07
C PRO A 81 6.71 -1.51 -0.55
N LYS A 82 6.02 -1.09 -1.62
CA LYS A 82 5.98 0.32 -2.00
C LYS A 82 5.29 1.13 -0.91
N LYS A 83 5.69 2.39 -0.78
CA LYS A 83 5.19 3.28 0.27
C LYS A 83 3.98 4.07 -0.21
N ILE A 84 3.07 4.33 0.71
CA ILE A 84 1.99 5.30 0.53
C ILE A 84 2.57 6.71 0.71
N HIS A 85 2.26 7.60 -0.22
CA HIS A 85 2.54 9.03 -0.10
C HIS A 85 1.29 9.75 0.37
N ILE A 86 1.37 10.42 1.53
CA ILE A 86 0.27 11.19 2.08
C ILE A 86 0.54 12.67 1.82
N ASP A 87 -0.40 13.31 1.12
CA ASP A 87 -0.45 14.77 0.93
C ASP A 87 -1.84 15.25 1.33
N VAL A 88 -1.88 16.20 2.27
CA VAL A 88 -3.11 16.81 2.75
C VAL A 88 -2.99 18.32 2.78
N LYS A 89 -3.93 18.99 2.12
CA LYS A 89 -4.04 20.45 2.09
C LYS A 89 -5.05 20.91 3.13
N VAL A 90 -4.63 21.90 3.93
CA VAL A 90 -5.51 22.61 4.87
C VAL A 90 -5.96 23.90 4.23
N ILE A 91 -7.27 24.04 4.01
CA ILE A 91 -7.86 25.16 3.29
C ILE A 91 -8.88 25.86 4.19
N GLN A 92 -8.69 27.14 4.42
CA GLN A 92 -9.67 28.01 5.07
C GLN A 92 -9.67 29.35 4.34
N GLU A 93 -10.81 29.72 3.78
CA GLU A 93 -10.94 30.93 2.95
C GLU A 93 -10.84 32.19 3.82
N LYS A 94 -11.64 32.25 4.90
CA LYS A 94 -11.65 33.39 5.84
C LYS A 94 -11.64 32.93 7.31
N PRO A 95 -11.20 33.80 8.25
CA PRO A 95 -11.34 33.52 9.67
C PRO A 95 -12.80 33.22 10.04
N GLY A 96 -13.01 32.16 10.82
CA GLY A 96 -14.35 31.70 11.19
C GLY A 96 -15.09 30.88 10.11
N ASP A 97 -14.53 30.71 8.92
CA ASP A 97 -15.03 29.72 7.97
C ASP A 97 -14.67 28.30 8.43
N LYS A 98 -15.44 27.32 7.95
CA LYS A 98 -15.06 25.91 8.03
C LYS A 98 -13.71 25.69 7.37
N ILE A 99 -12.93 24.79 7.97
CA ILE A 99 -11.66 24.36 7.42
C ILE A 99 -11.91 23.08 6.61
N LYS A 100 -11.38 23.04 5.39
CA LYS A 100 -11.39 21.86 4.54
C LYS A 100 -10.04 21.18 4.63
N LEU A 101 -10.05 19.86 4.80
CA LEU A 101 -8.87 19.02 4.75
C LEU A 101 -9.00 18.14 3.52
N ASP A 102 -8.13 18.36 2.54
CA ASP A 102 -8.18 17.72 1.22
C ASP A 102 -6.99 16.77 1.06
N ALA A 103 -7.26 15.47 1.05
CA ALA A 103 -6.26 14.41 0.88
C ALA A 103 -6.14 13.91 -0.58
N SER A 104 -6.71 14.62 -1.57
CA SER A 104 -6.71 14.18 -2.97
C SER A 104 -5.33 14.10 -3.61
N GLY A 105 -4.31 14.74 -3.02
CA GLY A 105 -2.92 14.65 -3.46
C GLY A 105 -2.22 13.36 -3.02
N SER A 106 -2.82 12.60 -2.11
CA SER A 106 -2.27 11.33 -1.64
C SER A 106 -2.26 10.28 -2.74
N THR A 107 -1.22 9.44 -2.77
CA THR A 107 -1.07 8.37 -3.77
C THR A 107 -0.75 7.04 -3.12
N VAL A 108 -1.29 5.98 -3.72
CA VAL A 108 -1.03 4.59 -3.33
C VAL A 108 -0.49 3.79 -4.51
N PRO A 109 0.35 2.77 -4.27
CA PRO A 109 0.96 1.96 -5.33
C PRO A 109 0.01 1.37 -6.37
N SER A 110 -1.16 0.87 -5.94
CA SER A 110 -2.15 0.26 -6.85
C SER A 110 -3.08 1.26 -7.53
N GLY A 111 -3.09 2.51 -7.08
CA GLY A 111 -4.12 3.50 -7.43
C GLY A 111 -5.47 3.32 -6.73
N ASN A 112 -5.73 2.20 -6.03
CA ASN A 112 -6.99 1.96 -5.32
C ASN A 112 -6.93 2.47 -3.88
N ILE A 113 -7.15 3.77 -3.73
CA ILE A 113 -7.03 4.50 -2.46
C ILE A 113 -8.30 4.40 -1.60
N GLY A 114 -8.10 4.20 -0.29
CA GLY A 114 -9.12 4.37 0.75
C GLY A 114 -8.71 5.43 1.75
N TYR A 115 -9.70 6.13 2.31
CA TYR A 115 -9.49 7.22 3.27
C TYR A 115 -10.22 6.91 4.57
N ASN A 116 -9.56 7.15 5.70
CA ASN A 116 -10.19 7.01 7.01
C ASN A 116 -9.72 8.14 7.94
N TRP A 117 -10.68 8.91 8.43
CA TRP A 117 -10.45 10.03 9.34
C TRP A 117 -11.01 9.66 10.70
N ASN A 118 -10.27 9.94 11.78
CA ASN A 118 -10.63 9.47 13.13
C ASN A 118 -12.05 9.86 13.61
N ASN A 119 -12.68 10.89 13.02
CA ASN A 119 -13.98 11.42 13.43
C ASN A 119 -14.96 11.58 12.27
N LYS A 120 -14.71 10.95 11.11
CA LYS A 120 -15.58 11.06 9.92
C LYS A 120 -15.82 9.70 9.28
N GLY A 121 -16.76 9.64 8.34
CA GLY A 121 -17.08 8.42 7.61
C GLY A 121 -15.92 7.93 6.74
N PRO A 122 -15.91 6.64 6.39
CA PRO A 122 -14.89 6.05 5.53
C PRO A 122 -14.96 6.64 4.12
N ASP A 123 -13.84 6.56 3.41
CA ASP A 123 -13.66 6.90 1.99
C ASP A 123 -13.99 8.35 1.61
N GLN A 124 -13.96 9.27 2.58
CA GLN A 124 -14.04 10.70 2.32
C GLN A 124 -12.67 11.28 1.94
N VAL A 125 -12.52 11.71 0.69
CA VAL A 125 -11.29 12.37 0.20
C VAL A 125 -11.09 13.73 0.86
N ILE A 126 -12.19 14.46 1.04
CA ILE A 126 -12.23 15.79 1.62
C ILE A 126 -13.17 15.77 2.82
N ILE A 127 -12.73 16.33 3.94
CA ILE A 127 -13.59 16.53 5.11
C ILE A 127 -13.69 18.00 5.48
N GLU A 128 -14.86 18.39 5.99
CA GLU A 128 -15.08 19.69 6.61
C GLU A 128 -15.07 19.57 8.13
N VAL A 129 -14.37 20.50 8.75
CA VAL A 129 -14.24 20.60 10.19
C VAL A 129 -14.53 22.03 10.63
N ALA A 130 -15.18 22.15 11.79
CA ALA A 130 -15.52 23.46 12.33
C ALA A 130 -14.23 24.23 12.66
N PRO A 131 -14.24 25.57 12.51
CA PRO A 131 -13.15 26.38 13.02
C PRO A 131 -13.11 26.28 14.54
N SER A 132 -11.92 26.09 15.09
CA SER A 132 -11.70 26.30 16.52
C SER A 132 -11.59 27.80 16.81
N ARG A 133 -11.50 28.19 18.10
CA ARG A 133 -11.22 29.59 18.47
C ARG A 133 -9.93 30.04 17.77
N SER A 134 -9.92 31.24 17.19
CA SER A 134 -8.72 31.81 16.56
C SER A 134 -7.54 31.73 17.54
N GLY A 135 -6.39 31.23 17.06
CA GLY A 135 -5.20 30.96 17.89
C GLY A 135 -5.14 29.60 18.58
N THR A 136 -6.14 28.72 18.41
CA THR A 136 -6.09 27.33 18.88
C THR A 136 -5.80 26.37 17.74
N TYR A 137 -5.11 25.26 18.05
CA TYR A 137 -4.87 24.17 17.11
C TYR A 137 -5.50 22.88 17.64
N TYR A 138 -5.83 21.97 16.74
CA TYR A 138 -6.14 20.58 17.09
C TYR A 138 -5.57 19.64 16.04
N GLN A 139 -5.45 18.37 16.40
CA GLN A 139 -4.85 17.39 15.52
C GLN A 139 -5.92 16.52 14.87
N GLN A 140 -5.86 16.43 13.54
CA GLN A 140 -6.71 15.55 12.75
C GLN A 140 -5.88 14.37 12.24
N LYS A 141 -6.27 13.13 12.57
CA LYS A 141 -5.65 11.94 11.99
C LYS A 141 -6.30 11.60 10.66
N VAL A 142 -5.47 11.32 9.65
CA VAL A 142 -5.87 10.66 8.41
C VAL A 142 -5.10 9.36 8.28
N GLN A 143 -5.79 8.31 7.84
CA GLN A 143 -5.21 7.04 7.42
C GLN A 143 -5.55 6.86 5.94
N ILE A 144 -4.51 6.60 5.15
CA ILE A 144 -4.60 6.26 3.74
C ILE A 144 -4.33 4.76 3.61
N ILE A 145 -5.19 4.08 2.87
CA ILE A 145 -5.15 2.62 2.69
C ILE A 145 -5.02 2.33 1.21
N ASP A 146 -4.10 1.46 0.84
CA ASP A 146 -4.10 0.82 -0.48
C ASP A 146 -4.93 -0.47 -0.37
N LYS A 147 -6.17 -0.44 -0.89
CA LYS A 147 -7.11 -1.56 -0.74
C LYS A 147 -6.64 -2.83 -1.47
N THR A 148 -5.84 -2.68 -2.53
CA THR A 148 -5.32 -3.79 -3.32
C THR A 148 -4.05 -4.35 -2.67
N CYS A 149 -3.15 -3.47 -2.24
CA CYS A 149 -1.87 -3.89 -1.67
C CYS A 149 -1.97 -4.31 -0.20
N GLY A 150 -3.06 -3.99 0.49
CA GLY A 150 -3.27 -4.31 1.91
C GLY A 150 -2.37 -3.51 2.86
N ILE A 151 -1.73 -2.44 2.36
CA ILE A 151 -0.87 -1.56 3.15
C ILE A 151 -1.64 -0.30 3.55
N TYR A 152 -1.25 0.31 4.66
CA TYR A 152 -1.79 1.60 5.08
C TYR A 152 -0.68 2.46 5.70
N ASN A 153 -0.91 3.76 5.70
CA ASN A 153 -0.08 4.73 6.39
C ASN A 153 -0.99 5.79 7.02
N ALA A 154 -0.56 6.41 8.11
CA ALA A 154 -1.35 7.42 8.79
C ALA A 154 -0.47 8.58 9.23
N THR A 155 -1.06 9.77 9.28
CA THR A 155 -0.38 10.98 9.76
C THR A 155 -1.34 11.84 10.59
N MET A 156 -0.76 12.69 11.43
CA MET A 156 -1.47 13.75 12.16
C MET A 156 -1.30 15.06 11.40
N ILE A 157 -2.40 15.79 11.24
CA ILE A 157 -2.42 17.12 10.63
C ILE A 157 -2.73 18.11 11.73
N ASP A 158 -1.85 19.08 11.93
CA ASP A 158 -2.12 20.21 12.82
C ASP A 158 -3.02 21.21 12.09
N VAL A 159 -4.23 21.37 12.60
CA VAL A 159 -5.24 22.25 12.02
C VAL A 159 -5.28 23.56 12.81
N HIS A 160 -4.92 24.64 12.14
CA HIS A 160 -4.96 26.00 12.69
C HIS A 160 -6.12 26.77 12.06
N SER A 161 -6.98 27.37 12.89
CA SER A 161 -7.87 28.42 12.38
C SER A 161 -7.09 29.71 12.22
N LYS A 162 -7.24 30.33 11.05
CA LYS A 162 -6.98 31.75 10.82
C LYS A 162 -7.89 32.59 11.71
#